data_AF-A0A3M2H0J8-F1
#
_entry.id   AF-A0A3M2H0J8-F1
#
_cell.length_a   1.000
_cell.length_b   1.000
_cell.length_c   1.000
_cell.angle_alpha   90.00
_cell.angle_beta   90.00
_cell.angle_gamma   90.00
#
_symmetry.space_group_name_H-M   'P 1'
#
loop_
_entity.id
_entity.type
_entity.pdbx_description
1 polymer ?
#
loop_
_entity_poly.entity_id
_entity_poly.type
_entity_poly.pdbx_seq_one_letter_code
_entity_poly.pdbx_strand_id
1 'polypeptide(L)'
;MSEQIWWYVARSGGIVALFLAFASVLWGLLLTTRLLQGRPSPRWLLDLHRFLGGATVVFTAIHVAGLMLDSYVSFGWSDVLVPLAADWKPGAVAWGVVAMWLLVAVEVTSLLMRHLPRRLWRFVHFGSYAMAWTGLVHGALAGT
;
A
#
# COMPACT_ATOMS: atom_id res chain seq x y z
N MET A 1 -5.79 27.74 6.93
CA MET A 1 -6.24 26.33 7.06
C MET A 1 -6.05 25.92 8.51
N SER A 2 -6.91 25.08 9.09
CA SER A 2 -6.67 24.64 10.48
C SER A 2 -5.42 23.76 10.53
N GLU A 3 -4.63 23.88 11.59
CA GLU A 3 -3.41 23.07 11.78
C GLU A 3 -3.69 21.56 11.75
N GLN A 4 -4.92 21.16 12.05
CA GLN A 4 -5.33 19.77 12.14
C GLN A 4 -5.70 19.13 10.79
N ILE A 5 -5.84 19.91 9.71
CA ILE A 5 -6.29 19.35 8.43
C ILE A 5 -5.33 18.29 7.90
N TRP A 6 -4.02 18.53 7.99
CA TRP A 6 -2.99 17.60 7.50
C TRP A 6 -2.91 16.33 8.35
N TRP A 7 -3.07 16.47 9.67
CA TRP A 7 -3.22 15.36 10.59
C TRP A 7 -4.38 14.42 10.20
N TYR A 8 -5.55 14.99 9.88
CA TYR A 8 -6.72 14.21 9.45
C TYR A 8 -6.51 13.59 8.07
N VAL A 9 -5.92 14.32 7.13
CA VAL A 9 -5.59 13.82 5.78
C VAL A 9 -4.61 12.65 5.86
N ALA A 10 -3.54 12.78 6.63
CA ALA A 10 -2.54 11.72 6.82
C ALA A 10 -3.20 10.47 7.40
N ARG A 11 -3.94 10.58 8.51
CA ARG A 11 -4.57 9.42 9.16
C ARG A 11 -5.64 8.76 8.30
N SER A 12 -6.59 9.55 7.77
CA SER A 12 -7.66 9.01 6.93
C SER A 12 -7.11 8.39 5.65
N GLY A 13 -6.11 9.04 5.03
CA GLY A 13 -5.43 8.54 3.84
C GLY A 13 -4.77 7.18 4.08
N GLY A 14 -4.04 7.04 5.20
CA GLY A 14 -3.38 5.78 5.57
C GLY A 14 -4.37 4.65 5.85
N ILE A 15 -5.46 4.93 6.57
CA ILE A 15 -6.51 3.94 6.85
C ILE A 15 -7.18 3.48 5.55
N VAL A 16 -7.55 4.41 4.67
CA VAL A 16 -8.17 4.07 3.38
C VAL A 16 -7.20 3.27 2.50
N ALA A 17 -5.92 3.67 2.43
CA ALA A 17 -4.90 2.92 1.70
C ALA A 17 -4.79 1.46 2.19
N LEU A 18 -4.81 1.25 3.51
CA LEU A 18 -4.79 -0.08 4.12
C LEU A 18 -6.00 -0.92 3.71
N PHE A 19 -7.21 -0.38 3.84
CA PHE A 19 -8.43 -1.09 3.43
C PHE A 19 -8.42 -1.45 1.95
N LEU A 20 -8.01 -0.52 1.09
CA LEU A 20 -7.89 -0.75 -0.35
C LEU A 20 -6.85 -1.83 -0.67
N ALA A 21 -5.71 -1.83 0.04
CA ALA A 21 -4.66 -2.84 -0.14
C ALA A 21 -5.16 -4.25 0.21
N PHE A 22 -5.82 -4.40 1.36
CA PHE A 22 -6.41 -5.67 1.77
C PHE A 22 -7.52 -6.11 0.81
N ALA A 23 -8.39 -5.21 0.39
CA ALA A 23 -9.40 -5.50 -0.62
C ALA A 23 -8.77 -5.97 -1.93
N SER A 24 -7.72 -5.30 -2.41
CA SER A 24 -7.00 -5.69 -3.62
C SER A 24 -6.42 -7.11 -3.51
N VAL A 25 -5.81 -7.45 -2.38
CA VAL A 25 -5.28 -8.81 -2.10
C VAL A 25 -6.39 -9.85 -2.09
N LEU A 26 -7.51 -9.59 -1.41
CA LEU A 26 -8.66 -10.50 -1.38
C LEU A 26 -9.23 -10.73 -2.78
N TRP A 27 -9.35 -9.67 -3.59
CA TRP A 27 -9.78 -9.79 -4.98
C TRP A 27 -8.79 -10.57 -5.85
N GLY A 28 -7.49 -10.39 -5.64
CA GLY A 28 -6.44 -11.19 -6.29
C GLY A 28 -6.55 -12.68 -5.97
N LEU A 29 -6.91 -13.01 -4.72
CA LEU A 29 -7.21 -14.38 -4.31
C LEU A 29 -8.49 -14.91 -5.00
N LEU A 30 -9.56 -14.12 -5.08
CA LEU A 30 -10.80 -14.51 -5.79
C LEU A 30 -10.56 -14.74 -7.29
N LEU A 31 -9.63 -14.00 -7.91
CA LEU A 31 -9.25 -14.18 -9.31
C LEU A 31 -8.51 -15.49 -9.58
N THR A 32 -7.75 -15.98 -8.60
CA THR A 32 -6.89 -17.17 -8.73
C THR A 32 -7.52 -18.43 -8.18
N THR A 33 -8.41 -18.31 -7.18
CA THR A 33 -9.13 -19.43 -6.60
C THR A 33 -10.35 -19.77 -7.45
N ARG A 34 -10.55 -21.05 -7.77
CA ARG A 34 -11.74 -21.54 -8.48
C ARG A 34 -12.98 -21.62 -7.58
N LEU A 35 -13.16 -20.65 -6.67
CA LEU A 35 -14.35 -20.60 -5.82
C LEU A 35 -15.64 -20.58 -6.66
N LEU A 36 -15.55 -20.03 -7.88
CA LEU A 36 -16.59 -20.09 -8.90
C LEU A 36 -16.55 -21.40 -9.71
N GLN A 37 -16.69 -22.56 -9.06
CA GLN A 37 -17.13 -23.85 -9.64
C GLN A 37 -16.69 -24.15 -11.10
N GLY A 38 -15.40 -23.96 -11.44
CA GLY A 38 -14.87 -24.26 -12.78
C GLY A 38 -15.25 -23.26 -13.91
N ARG A 39 -15.97 -22.19 -13.62
CA ARG A 39 -16.24 -21.09 -14.58
C ARG A 39 -15.05 -20.13 -14.64
N PRO A 40 -14.73 -19.56 -15.82
CA PRO A 40 -13.71 -18.51 -15.92
C PRO A 40 -14.12 -17.31 -15.06
N SER A 41 -13.16 -16.70 -14.38
CA SER A 41 -13.41 -15.52 -13.55
C SER A 41 -13.94 -14.37 -14.42
N PRO A 42 -15.01 -13.67 -13.98
CA PRO A 42 -15.53 -12.52 -14.70
C PRO A 42 -14.46 -11.44 -14.91
N ARG A 43 -14.43 -10.81 -16.09
CA ARG A 43 -13.46 -9.76 -16.44
C ARG A 43 -13.44 -8.59 -15.45
N TRP A 44 -14.62 -8.21 -14.92
CA TRP A 44 -14.75 -7.11 -13.97
C TRP A 44 -13.97 -7.33 -12.66
N LEU A 45 -13.70 -8.57 -12.26
CA LEU A 45 -12.89 -8.85 -11.06
C LEU A 45 -11.46 -8.34 -11.24
N LEU A 46 -10.90 -8.49 -12.45
CA LEU A 46 -9.56 -8.01 -12.78
C LEU A 46 -9.55 -6.49 -12.86
N ASP A 47 -10.59 -5.90 -13.46
CA ASP A 47 -10.73 -4.44 -13.53
C ASP A 47 -10.83 -3.83 -12.13
N LEU A 48 -11.61 -4.44 -11.24
CA LEU A 48 -11.71 -4.02 -9.86
C LEU A 48 -10.41 -4.22 -9.08
N HIS A 49 -9.70 -5.34 -9.23
CA HIS A 49 -8.40 -5.55 -8.61
C HIS A 49 -7.39 -4.45 -9.03
N ARG A 50 -7.36 -4.08 -10.31
CA ARG A 50 -6.52 -3.00 -10.82
C ARG A 50 -6.93 -1.63 -10.26
N PHE A 51 -8.23 -1.35 -10.22
CA PHE A 51 -8.73 -0.11 -9.62
C PHE A 51 -8.35 -0.01 -8.14
N LEU A 52 -8.52 -1.09 -7.36
CA LEU A 52 -8.15 -1.14 -5.95
C LEU A 52 -6.65 -0.93 -5.77
N GLY A 53 -5.81 -1.59 -6.58
CA GLY A 53 -4.35 -1.40 -6.55
C GLY A 53 -3.94 0.05 -6.83
N GLY A 54 -4.48 0.65 -7.91
CA GLY A 54 -4.22 2.05 -8.23
C GLY A 54 -4.71 3.01 -7.14
N ALA A 55 -5.88 2.76 -6.56
CA ALA A 55 -6.42 3.55 -5.46
C ALA A 55 -5.55 3.44 -4.20
N THR A 56 -5.00 2.26 -3.88
CA THR A 56 -4.03 2.09 -2.79
C THR A 56 -2.81 2.99 -2.98
N VAL A 57 -2.27 3.06 -4.20
CA VAL A 57 -1.12 3.94 -4.52
C VAL A 57 -1.49 5.40 -4.31
N VAL A 58 -2.64 5.85 -4.84
CA VAL A 58 -3.11 7.24 -4.68
C VAL A 58 -3.28 7.61 -3.21
N PHE A 59 -3.96 6.77 -2.42
CA PHE A 59 -4.17 7.06 -1.00
C PHE A 59 -2.90 6.95 -0.16
N THR A 60 -1.94 6.10 -0.55
CA THR A 60 -0.60 6.08 0.06
C THR A 60 0.15 7.39 -0.23
N ALA A 61 0.06 7.92 -1.44
CA ALA A 61 0.64 9.23 -1.78
C ALA A 61 -0.04 10.37 -0.99
N ILE A 62 -1.37 10.34 -0.84
CA ILE A 62 -2.11 11.29 0.00
C ILE A 62 -1.66 11.20 1.46
N HIS A 63 -1.50 9.99 1.98
CA HIS A 63 -1.00 9.75 3.34
C HIS A 63 0.38 10.37 3.56
N VAL A 64 1.34 10.07 2.68
CA VAL A 64 2.71 10.62 2.74
C VAL A 64 2.71 12.14 2.57
N ALA A 65 1.94 12.68 1.62
CA ALA A 65 1.82 14.13 1.46
C ALA A 65 1.24 14.81 2.70
N GLY A 66 0.24 14.18 3.34
CA GLY A 66 -0.30 14.65 4.61
C GLY A 66 0.75 14.67 5.72
N LEU A 67 1.56 13.61 5.86
CA LEU A 67 2.67 13.57 6.82
C LEU A 67 3.71 14.65 6.56
N MET A 68 4.00 14.94 5.29
CA MET A 68 5.00 15.93 4.89
C MET A 68 4.56 17.37 5.10
N LEU A 69 3.25 17.60 5.19
CA LEU A 69 2.64 18.92 5.39
C LEU A 69 2.12 19.11 6.82
N ASP A 70 2.18 18.08 7.65
CA ASP A 70 1.75 18.13 9.04
C ASP A 70 2.76 18.93 9.90
N SER A 71 2.22 19.74 10.81
CA SER A 71 3.02 20.55 11.73
C SER A 71 3.18 19.93 13.12
N TYR A 72 2.49 18.82 13.41
CA TYR A 72 2.55 18.16 14.70
C TYR A 72 3.76 17.21 14.80
N VAL A 73 4.02 16.42 13.76
CA VAL A 73 5.27 15.66 13.61
C VAL A 73 5.95 16.05 12.31
N SER A 74 7.14 16.64 12.41
CA SER A 74 7.93 16.99 11.23
C SER A 74 8.65 15.75 10.71
N PHE A 75 8.22 15.28 9.54
CA PHE A 75 8.93 14.26 8.78
C PHE A 75 9.85 14.91 7.75
N GLY A 76 11.01 14.30 7.52
CA GLY A 76 11.89 14.57 6.37
C GLY A 76 11.80 13.48 5.30
N TRP A 77 12.44 13.72 4.15
CA TRP A 77 12.51 12.72 3.07
C TRP A 77 13.22 11.43 3.49
N SER A 78 14.23 11.52 4.37
CA SER A 78 14.90 10.35 4.94
C SER A 78 13.92 9.44 5.68
N ASP A 79 13.01 10.03 6.43
CA ASP A 79 12.10 9.32 7.33
C ASP A 79 11.05 8.50 6.57
N VAL A 80 10.71 8.97 5.36
CA VAL A 80 9.76 8.31 4.45
C VAL A 80 10.45 7.27 3.57
N LEU A 81 11.72 7.49 3.19
CA LEU A 81 12.40 6.67 2.19
C LEU A 81 13.32 5.60 2.82
N VAL A 82 13.85 5.83 4.01
CA VAL A 82 14.84 4.98 4.67
C VAL A 82 14.23 4.39 5.96
N PRO A 83 14.12 3.06 6.06
CA PRO A 83 13.65 2.42 7.28
C PRO A 83 14.52 2.83 8.49
N LEU A 84 13.87 3.07 9.64
CA LEU A 84 14.50 3.45 10.92
C LEU A 84 15.16 4.84 10.95
N ALA A 85 15.03 5.66 9.91
CA ALA A 85 15.58 7.02 9.91
C ALA A 85 14.76 8.02 10.74
N ALA A 86 13.45 7.77 10.91
CA ALA A 86 12.56 8.67 11.64
C ALA A 86 12.84 8.67 13.15
N ASP A 87 12.93 9.85 13.75
CA ASP A 87 13.05 9.99 15.22
C ASP A 87 11.74 9.60 15.93
N TRP A 88 10.59 9.81 15.28
CA TRP A 88 9.29 9.47 15.84
C TRP A 88 8.93 8.01 15.54
N LYS A 89 8.77 7.19 16.60
CA LYS A 89 8.42 5.76 16.54
C LYS A 89 9.17 5.01 15.41
N PRO A 90 10.52 5.01 15.38
CA PRO A 90 11.33 4.51 14.25
C PRO A 90 10.94 3.12 13.78
N GLY A 91 10.69 2.19 14.70
CA GLY A 91 10.27 0.82 14.37
C GLY A 91 8.89 0.76 13.70
N ALA A 92 7.93 1.56 14.16
CA ALA A 92 6.60 1.61 13.56
C ALA A 92 6.65 2.24 12.16
N VAL A 93 7.41 3.33 11.99
CA VAL A 93 7.59 4.01 10.70
C VAL A 93 8.32 3.10 9.70
N ALA A 94 9.36 2.36 10.14
CA ALA A 94 10.09 1.43 9.29
C ALA A 94 9.18 0.40 8.60
N TRP A 95 8.17 -0.13 9.29
CA TRP A 95 7.18 -1.02 8.67
C TRP A 95 6.37 -0.34 7.56
N GLY A 96 6.06 0.95 7.71
CA GLY A 96 5.38 1.75 6.69
C GLY A 96 6.27 1.99 5.47
N VAL A 97 7.55 2.32 5.70
CA VAL A 97 8.54 2.48 4.63
C VAL A 97 8.72 1.18 3.83
N VAL A 98 8.82 0.03 4.52
CA VAL A 98 8.89 -1.28 3.88
C VAL A 98 7.62 -1.58 3.07
N ALA A 99 6.43 -1.32 3.64
CA ALA A 99 5.17 -1.50 2.94
C ALA A 99 5.08 -0.64 1.66
N MET A 100 5.50 0.62 1.75
CA MET A 100 5.55 1.55 0.61
C MET A 100 6.47 1.03 -0.50
N TRP A 101 7.68 0.59 -0.16
CA TRP A 101 8.60 0.04 -1.16
C TRP A 101 8.10 -1.25 -1.80
N LEU A 102 7.46 -2.13 -1.02
CA LEU A 102 6.81 -3.33 -1.57
C LEU A 102 5.65 -2.97 -2.50
N LEU A 103 4.83 -1.97 -2.14
CA LEU A 103 3.75 -1.46 -2.99
C LEU A 103 4.30 -0.94 -4.32
N VAL A 104 5.35 -0.11 -4.28
CA VAL A 104 6.04 0.40 -5.48
C VAL A 104 6.56 -0.75 -6.33
N ALA A 105 7.24 -1.73 -5.73
CA ALA A 105 7.77 -2.87 -6.46
C ALA A 105 6.66 -3.70 -7.14
N VAL A 106 5.57 -3.97 -6.42
CA VAL A 106 4.41 -4.71 -6.95
C VAL A 106 3.74 -3.94 -8.08
N GLU A 107 3.51 -2.64 -7.91
CA GLU A 107 2.80 -1.84 -8.90
C GLU A 107 3.64 -1.64 -10.17
N VAL A 108 4.91 -1.24 -10.03
CA VAL A 108 5.83 -1.04 -11.16
C VAL A 108 5.99 -2.32 -11.96
N THR A 109 6.21 -3.45 -11.30
CA THR A 109 6.33 -4.74 -12.01
C THR A 109 5.00 -5.17 -12.65
N SER A 110 3.85 -4.81 -12.09
CA SER A 110 2.53 -5.12 -12.66
C SER A 110 2.21 -4.26 -13.87
N LEU A 111 2.59 -2.98 -13.87
CA LEU A 111 2.48 -2.09 -15.05
C LEU A 111 3.42 -2.54 -16.17
N LEU A 112 4.63 -2.97 -15.83
CA LEU A 112 5.64 -3.45 -16.78
C LEU A 112 5.53 -4.94 -17.11
N MET A 113 4.48 -5.61 -16.63
CA MET A 113 4.32 -7.08 -16.70
C MET A 113 4.47 -7.67 -18.11
N ARG A 114 4.12 -6.92 -19.16
CA ARG A 114 4.27 -7.37 -20.56
C ARG A 114 5.73 -7.47 -21.02
N HIS A 115 6.65 -6.78 -20.35
CA HIS A 115 8.08 -6.73 -20.66
C HIS A 115 8.92 -7.59 -19.71
N LEU A 116 8.29 -8.23 -18.72
CA LEU A 116 8.99 -9.00 -17.68
C LEU A 116 8.74 -10.51 -17.82
N PRO A 117 9.72 -11.36 -17.45
CA PRO A 117 9.49 -12.79 -17.33
C PRO A 117 8.34 -13.07 -16.35
N ARG A 118 7.39 -13.91 -16.75
CA ARG A 118 6.17 -14.17 -15.94
C ARG A 118 6.48 -14.70 -14.53
N ARG A 119 7.59 -15.44 -14.38
CA ARG A 119 8.06 -15.94 -13.08
C ARG A 119 8.50 -14.81 -12.16
N LEU A 120 9.24 -13.83 -12.66
CA LEU A 120 9.71 -12.68 -11.90
C LEU A 120 8.54 -11.82 -11.43
N TRP A 121 7.64 -11.45 -12.36
CA TRP A 121 6.43 -10.70 -12.01
C TRP A 121 5.65 -11.42 -10.93
N ARG A 122 5.43 -12.74 -11.07
CA ARG A 122 4.65 -13.49 -10.10
C ARG A 122 5.32 -13.51 -8.72
N PHE A 123 6.64 -13.71 -8.67
CA PHE A 123 7.40 -13.67 -7.42
C PHE A 123 7.27 -12.31 -6.72
N VAL A 124 7.47 -11.20 -7.43
CA VAL A 124 7.33 -9.85 -6.87
C VAL A 124 5.89 -9.57 -6.46
N HIS A 125 4.91 -9.99 -7.27
CA HIS A 125 3.50 -9.79 -6.98
C HIS A 125 3.04 -10.57 -5.73
N PHE A 126 3.65 -11.73 -5.40
CA PHE A 126 3.46 -12.40 -4.11
C PHE A 126 3.94 -11.54 -2.92
N GLY A 127 4.84 -10.58 -3.14
CA GLY A 127 5.22 -9.59 -2.14
C GLY A 127 4.06 -8.70 -1.67
N SER A 128 2.93 -8.65 -2.39
CA SER A 128 1.72 -7.94 -1.97
C SER A 128 1.14 -8.43 -0.64
N TYR A 129 1.29 -9.72 -0.31
CA TYR A 129 0.89 -10.24 1.00
C TYR A 129 1.74 -9.65 2.12
N ALA A 130 3.06 -9.61 1.93
CA ALA A 130 3.97 -8.99 2.87
C ALA A 130 3.67 -7.49 3.00
N MET A 131 3.45 -6.79 1.88
CA MET A 131 3.09 -5.38 1.83
C MET A 131 1.86 -5.07 2.71
N ALA A 132 0.78 -5.83 2.55
CA ALA A 132 -0.44 -5.67 3.33
C ALA A 132 -0.20 -5.89 4.83
N TRP A 133 0.54 -6.95 5.19
CA TRP A 133 0.88 -7.23 6.59
C TRP A 133 1.77 -6.15 7.21
N THR A 134 2.81 -5.69 6.51
CA THR A 134 3.67 -4.61 6.99
C THR A 134 2.91 -3.30 7.13
N GLY A 135 1.98 -3.00 6.21
CA GLY A 135 1.09 -1.84 6.31
C GLY A 135 0.15 -1.93 7.50
N LEU A 136 -0.38 -3.11 7.81
CA LEU A 136 -1.22 -3.34 9.00
C LEU A 136 -0.43 -3.14 10.30
N VAL A 137 0.77 -3.72 10.39
CA VAL A 137 1.65 -3.56 11.55
C VAL A 137 2.03 -2.09 11.75
N HIS A 138 2.39 -1.40 10.67
CA HIS A 138 2.62 0.05 10.69
C HIS A 138 1.40 0.81 11.23
N GLY A 139 0.22 0.59 10.64
CA GLY A 139 -1.02 1.24 11.05
C GLY A 139 -1.39 0.99 12.51
N ALA A 140 -1.19 -0.23 13.01
CA ALA A 140 -1.47 -0.58 14.40
C ALA A 140 -0.52 0.11 15.40
N LEU A 141 0.77 0.21 15.07
CA LEU A 141 1.80 0.76 15.95
C LEU A 141 1.93 2.30 15.87
N ALA A 142 1.70 2.87 14.69
CA ALA A 142 1.83 4.31 14.43
C ALA A 142 0.48 5.04 14.43
N GLY A 143 -0.62 4.38 14.07
CA GLY A 143 -1.95 5.00 13.96
C GLY A 143 -2.67 5.25 15.28
N THR A 144 -2.15 4.69 16.39
CA THR A 144 -2.57 4.95 17.77
C THR A 144 -1.70 6.02 18.42
#